data_AF-A0A970VX76-F1
#
_entry.id   AF-A0A970VX76-F1
#
_cell.length_a   1.000
_cell.length_b   1.000
_cell.length_c   1.000
_cell.angle_alpha   90.00
_cell.angle_beta   90.00
_cell.angle_gamma   90.00
#
_symmetry.space_group_name_H-M   'P 1'
#
loop_
_entity.id
_entity.type
_entity.pdbx_description
1 polymer ?
#
loop_
_entity_poly.entity_id
_entity_poly.type
_entity_poly.pdbx_seq_one_letter_code
_entity_poly.pdbx_strand_id
1 'polypeptide(L)' 'MKKNFFSKLIVLLVIMLNIGFAIGVLYVFLKVGSEPTTLVTAWFAFTTGELWMLAGIKKNKIRQESKDDY' A
#
# COMPACT_ATOMS: atom_id res chain seq x y z
N MET A 1 -9.43 -22.45 14.49
CA MET A 1 -8.08 -21.85 14.37
C MET A 1 -8.19 -20.32 14.48
N LYS A 2 -7.40 -19.70 15.36
CA LYS A 2 -7.52 -18.29 15.79
C LYS A 2 -7.27 -17.33 14.61
N LYS A 3 -8.34 -16.70 14.11
CA LYS A 3 -8.38 -15.74 12.99
C LYS A 3 -7.62 -14.42 13.26
N ASN A 4 -7.12 -14.22 14.48
CA ASN A 4 -6.51 -12.97 14.96
C ASN A 4 -4.98 -12.88 14.73
N PHE A 5 -4.32 -13.96 14.28
CA PHE A 5 -2.88 -13.95 14.03
C PHE A 5 -2.52 -13.35 12.67
N PHE A 6 -3.33 -13.60 11.63
CA PHE A 6 -3.07 -13.09 10.29
C PHE A 6 -3.07 -11.56 10.25
N SER A 7 -4.03 -10.90 10.90
CA SER A 7 -4.03 -9.43 10.96
C SER A 7 -2.80 -8.88 11.69
N LYS A 8 -2.32 -9.51 12.77
CA LYS A 8 -1.14 -9.01 13.49
C LYS A 8 0.15 -9.23 12.70
N LEU A 9 0.27 -10.35 12.00
CA LEU A 9 1.43 -10.66 11.17
C LEU A 9 1.49 -9.74 9.94
N ILE A 10 0.38 -9.56 9.23
CA ILE A 10 0.29 -8.59 8.13
C ILE A 10 0.61 -7.17 8.61
N VAL A 11 0.03 -6.74 9.75
CA VAL A 11 0.32 -5.41 10.30
C VAL A 11 1.80 -5.25 10.66
N LEU A 12 2.41 -6.25 11.29
CA LEU A 12 3.84 -6.26 11.60
C LEU A 12 4.70 -6.19 10.33
N LEU A 13 4.34 -6.95 9.31
CA LEU A 13 5.05 -6.98 8.02
C LEU A 13 4.97 -5.61 7.34
N VAL A 14 3.79 -4.98 7.32
CA VAL A 14 3.60 -3.62 6.77
C VAL A 14 4.45 -2.60 7.52
N ILE A 15 4.51 -2.68 8.85
CA ILE A 15 5.34 -1.77 9.68
C ILE A 15 6.82 -1.98 9.38
N MET A 16 7.30 -3.23 9.40
CA MET A 16 8.70 -3.57 9.12
C MET A 16 9.12 -3.11 7.72
N LEU A 17 8.22 -3.29 6.74
CA LEU A 17 8.43 -2.89 5.37
C LEU A 17 8.55 -1.36 5.22
N ASN A 18 7.73 -0.58 5.93
CA ASN A 18 7.83 0.88 5.94
C ASN A 18 9.12 1.38 6.63
N ILE A 19 9.52 0.75 7.74
CA ILE A 19 10.79 1.08 8.41
C ILE A 19 11.97 0.80 7.48
N GLY A 20 12.00 -0.36 6.82
CA GLY A 20 13.05 -0.71 5.86
C GLY A 20 13.09 0.27 4.68
N PHE A 21 11.92 0.67 4.17
CA PHE A 21 11.82 1.67 3.11
C PHE A 21 12.41 3.03 3.54
N ALA A 22 12.07 3.54 4.73
CA ALA A 22 12.59 4.79 5.24
C ALA A 22 14.13 4.75 5.41
N ILE A 23 14.67 3.65 5.95
CA ILE A 23 16.12 3.43 6.07
C ILE A 23 16.78 3.41 4.68
N GLY A 24 16.16 2.72 3.71
CA GLY A 24 16.65 2.67 2.33
C GLY A 24 16.70 4.05 1.66
N VAL A 25 15.64 4.86 1.83
CA VAL A 25 15.60 6.25 1.33
C VAL A 25 16.71 7.10 1.95
N LEU A 26 16.89 7.03 3.28
CA LEU A 26 17.97 7.75 3.97
C LEU A 26 19.35 7.29 3.51
N TYR A 27 19.54 5.98 3.30
CA TYR A 27 20.81 5.44 2.81
C TYR A 27 21.14 5.93 1.40
N VAL A 28 20.17 5.89 0.48
CA VAL A 28 20.35 6.40 -0.88
C VAL A 28 20.60 7.90 -0.86
N PHE A 29 19.89 8.65 -0.03
CA PHE A 29 20.11 10.09 0.15
C PHE A 29 21.53 10.40 0.62
N LEU A 30 22.05 9.66 1.61
CA LEU A 30 23.45 9.81 2.08
C LEU A 30 24.47 9.47 0.99
N LYS A 31 24.16 8.54 0.07
CA LYS A 31 25.06 8.11 -1.00
C LYS A 31 25.06 9.02 -2.22
N VAL A 32 23.91 9.58 -2.58
CA VAL A 32 23.71 10.32 -3.85
C VAL A 32 23.66 11.83 -3.61
N GLY A 33 23.33 12.29 -2.40
CA GLY A 33 23.18 13.71 -2.07
C GLY A 33 21.96 14.38 -2.72
N SER A 34 21.15 13.61 -3.45
CA SER A 34 19.90 14.04 -4.09
C SER A 34 18.76 13.15 -3.61
N GLU A 35 17.56 13.71 -3.57
CA GLU A 35 16.36 13.03 -3.12
C GLU A 35 15.99 11.88 -4.08
N PRO A 36 15.83 10.64 -3.60
CA PRO A 36 15.46 9.51 -4.43
C PRO A 36 13.95 9.51 -4.77
N THR A 37 13.50 10.56 -5.44
CA THR A 37 12.09 10.79 -5.81
C THR A 37 11.49 9.62 -6.57
N THR A 38 12.24 8.97 -7.47
CA THR A 38 11.78 7.79 -8.21
C THR A 38 11.45 6.60 -7.30
N LEU A 39 12.28 6.31 -6.28
CA LEU A 39 12.01 5.21 -5.34
C LEU A 39 10.80 5.52 -4.47
N VAL A 40 10.65 6.78 -4.06
CA VAL A 40 9.50 7.25 -3.28
C VAL A 40 8.21 7.15 -4.09
N THR A 41 8.20 7.66 -5.31
CA THR A 41 7.03 7.57 -6.19
C THR A 41 6.66 6.11 -6.50
N ALA A 42 7.63 5.25 -6.80
CA ALA A 42 7.37 3.84 -7.04
C ALA A 42 6.78 3.13 -5.80
N TRP A 43 7.28 3.45 -4.60
CA TRP A 43 6.79 2.89 -3.34
C TRP A 43 5.34 3.26 -3.04
N PHE A 44 5.02 4.55 -3.17
CA PHE A 44 3.67 5.04 -2.93
C PHE A 44 2.70 4.60 -4.03
N ALA A 45 3.14 4.54 -5.28
CA ALA A 45 2.34 4.01 -6.38
C ALA A 45 2.01 2.53 -6.16
N PHE A 46 2.97 1.73 -5.69
CA PHE A 46 2.75 0.32 -5.36
C PHE A 46 1.77 0.15 -4.19
N THR A 47 2.05 0.78 -3.04
CA THR A 47 1.24 0.62 -1.81
C THR A 47 -0.15 1.24 -1.91
N THR A 48 -0.32 2.31 -2.69
CA THR A 48 -1.61 3.00 -2.85
C THR A 48 -2.39 2.50 -4.08
N GLY A 49 -1.70 2.07 -5.13
CA GLY A 49 -2.31 1.67 -6.39
C GLY A 49 -3.20 0.42 -6.27
N GLU A 50 -2.74 -0.61 -5.58
CA GLU A 50 -3.51 -1.84 -5.39
C GLU A 50 -4.80 -1.60 -4.59
N LEU A 51 -4.74 -0.74 -3.58
CA LEU A 51 -5.91 -0.39 -2.76
C LEU A 51 -6.93 0.44 -3.56
N TRP A 52 -6.45 1.39 -4.38
CA TRP A 52 -7.31 2.21 -5.23
C TRP A 52 -8.03 1.38 -6.30
N MET A 53 -7.34 0.40 -6.89
CA MET A 53 -7.93 -0.52 -7.86
C MET A 53 -9.05 -1.36 -7.22
N LEU A 54 -8.81 -1.93 -6.04
CA LEU A 54 -9.83 -2.72 -5.31
C LEU A 54 -11.01 -1.86 -4.85
N ALA A 55 -10.75 -0.64 -4.37
CA ALA A 55 -11.79 0.32 -4.01
C ALA A 55 -12.66 0.70 -5.22
N GLY A 56 -12.04 0.88 -6.40
CA GLY A 56 -12.75 1.14 -7.66
C GLY A 56 -13.68 -0.01 -8.05
N ILE A 57 -13.21 -1.26 -7.98
CA ILE A 57 -14.03 -2.44 -8.28
C ILE A 57 -15.20 -2.57 -7.30
N LYS A 58 -14.95 -2.36 -5.99
CA LYS A 58 -16.01 -2.40 -4.97
C LYS A 58 -17.07 -1.32 -5.19
N LYS A 59 -16.65 -0.10 -5.54
CA LYS A 59 -17.55 1.02 -5.87
C LYS A 59 -18.42 0.71 -7.10
N ASN A 60 -17.84 0.11 -8.15
CA ASN A 60 -18.60 -0.28 -9.34
C ASN A 60 -19.62 -1.39 -9.04
N LYS A 61 -19.25 -2.36 -8.20
CA LYS A 61 -20.16 -3.46 -7.82
C LYS A 61 -21.38 -2.95 -7.04
N ILE A 62 -21.16 -2.10 -6.03
CA ILE A 62 -22.26 -1.47 -5.26
C ILE A 62 -23.20 -0.69 -6.20
N ARG A 63 -22.64 0.02 -7.19
CA ARG A 63 -23.42 0.83 -8.13
C ARG A 63 -24.22 0.00 -9.14
N GLN A 64 -23.79 -1.22 -9.44
CA GLN A 64 -24.56 -2.19 -10.24
C GLN A 64 -25.72 -2.76 -9.42
N GLU A 65 -25.46 -3.20 -8.19
CA GLU A 65 -26.48 -3.72 -7.27
C GLU A 65 -27.62 -2.70 -7.08
N SER A 66 -27.30 -1.43 -6.83
CA SER A 66 -28.31 -0.36 -6.69
C SER A 66 -29.12 -0.05 -7.96
N LYS A 67 -28.69 -0.52 -9.14
CA LYS A 67 -29.40 -0.34 -10.42
C LYS A 67 -30.31 -1.52 -10.76
N ASP A 68 -30.02 -2.70 -10.24
CA ASP A 68 -30.82 -3.90 -10.47
C ASP A 68 -32.00 -4.00 -9.48
N ASP A 69 -31.98 -3.22 -8.40
CA ASP A 69 -33.06 -3.07 -7.40
C ASP A 69 -34.16 -2.05 -7.79
N TYR A 70 -34.14 -1.51 -9.02
CA TYR A 70 -35.15 -0.57 -9.56
C TYR A 70 -35.86 -1.12 -10.80
#